data_AF-A0A8C6ILC5-F1
#
_entry.id   AF-A0A8C6ILC5-F1
#
_cell.length_a   1.000
_cell.length_b   1.000
_cell.length_c   1.000
_cell.angle_alpha   90.00
_cell.angle_beta   90.00
_cell.angle_gamma   90.00
#
_symmetry.space_group_name_H-M   'P 1'
#
loop_
_entity.id
_entity.type
_entity.pdbx_description
1 polymer ?
#
loop_
_entity_poly.entity_id
_entity_poly.type
_entity_poly.pdbx_seq_one_letter_code
_entity_poly.pdbx_strand_id
1 'polypeptide(L)'
;MTLDIVSVETLNIPCALYLYINNTNLNGGTENLLIRNCNKKSSNYADFVFRFYKQAISKEDDKYIFFSPMSISTVFAVLAVRAKSTTLSQIFEGLDFDDLTETCIHNIHESFYRVLAVLNCTDANITLNIGNALFTVTGFEPQETFLQNTKQFYEADFFSGNFYKPEEARKHINKYVEKQTKGRIPGLIGHLDPSTVLVLVNYIYFKAAWTKYSDPLRTHEDDFFVTLLILPDDGKMKQVEDASVTLGRWLPKISISGSYDLKKLFKEMGITEVFSGNADLPGISSSHNLQVSEVIDEAGTEAAGATAVILTRVLHPSVTIKFNRPLFILISDKETHTTLFLGKIVAPTKK
;
A
#
# COMPACT_ATOMS: atom_id res chain seq x y z
N MET A 1 -4.25 -18.19 8.55
CA MET A 1 -3.21 -17.23 8.08
C MET A 1 -2.07 -17.07 9.11
N THR A 2 -0.81 -16.92 8.69
CA THR A 2 0.36 -16.75 9.58
C THR A 2 1.29 -15.64 9.11
N LEU A 3 1.90 -14.89 10.05
CA LEU A 3 2.95 -13.90 9.78
C LEU A 3 4.32 -14.52 10.11
N ASP A 4 5.16 -14.74 9.10
CA ASP A 4 6.50 -15.31 9.27
C ASP A 4 7.57 -14.22 9.10
N ILE A 5 8.59 -14.26 9.98
CA ILE A 5 9.67 -13.28 10.01
C ILE A 5 10.90 -13.88 9.35
N VAL A 6 11.44 -13.14 8.37
CA VAL A 6 12.72 -13.43 7.74
C VAL A 6 13.64 -12.22 7.94
N SER A 7 14.85 -12.46 8.45
CA SER A 7 15.87 -11.41 8.54
C SER A 7 16.98 -11.66 7.53
N VAL A 8 17.34 -10.63 6.77
CA VAL A 8 18.40 -10.71 5.76
C VAL A 8 19.63 -9.96 6.27
N GLU A 9 20.71 -10.68 6.58
CA GLU A 9 22.00 -10.09 7.00
C GLU A 9 23.09 -10.22 5.92
N THR A 10 22.78 -10.84 4.77
CA THR A 10 23.78 -11.30 3.80
C THR A 10 24.18 -10.26 2.73
N LEU A 11 23.65 -9.04 2.75
CA LEU A 11 23.83 -8.06 1.66
C LEU A 11 24.25 -6.64 2.09
N ASN A 12 24.92 -6.47 3.23
CA ASN A 12 25.39 -5.16 3.71
C ASN A 12 24.23 -4.16 4.05
N ILE A 13 23.01 -4.67 4.22
CA ILE A 13 21.83 -3.92 4.68
C ILE A 13 21.68 -4.21 6.18
N PRO A 14 22.02 -3.27 7.09
CA PRO A 14 22.28 -3.63 8.49
C PRO A 14 21.06 -4.09 9.29
N CYS A 15 19.82 -3.86 8.85
CA CYS A 15 18.59 -4.28 9.55
C CYS A 15 17.39 -4.21 8.57
N ALA A 16 17.00 -5.35 7.97
CA ALA A 16 15.77 -5.45 7.21
C ALA A 16 14.85 -6.52 7.79
N LEU A 17 13.58 -6.17 8.00
CA LEU A 17 12.52 -7.03 8.50
C LEU A 17 11.58 -7.38 7.34
N TYR A 18 11.61 -8.65 6.93
CA TYR A 18 10.70 -9.19 5.92
C TYR A 18 9.60 -9.98 6.63
N LEU A 19 8.37 -9.57 6.38
CA LEU A 19 7.18 -10.20 6.94
C LEU A 19 6.37 -10.81 5.80
N TYR A 20 6.14 -12.11 5.85
CA TYR A 20 5.28 -12.81 4.89
C TYR A 20 3.93 -13.09 5.50
N ILE A 21 2.88 -12.70 4.79
CA ILE A 21 1.50 -13.08 5.11
C ILE A 21 1.18 -14.34 4.32
N ASN A 22 0.90 -15.44 5.02
CA ASN A 22 0.48 -16.68 4.40
C ASN A 22 -1.05 -16.75 4.28
N ASN A 23 -1.58 -16.25 3.17
CA ASN A 23 -3.00 -16.22 2.86
C ASN A 23 -3.52 -17.58 2.40
N THR A 24 -4.54 -18.11 3.07
CA THR A 24 -5.12 -19.41 2.70
C THR A 24 -6.34 -19.30 1.79
N ASN A 25 -6.69 -18.09 1.32
CA ASN A 25 -7.86 -17.87 0.47
C ASN A 25 -7.67 -18.36 -0.99
N LEU A 26 -6.46 -18.75 -1.38
CA LEU A 26 -6.18 -19.36 -2.68
C LEU A 26 -6.22 -20.89 -2.59
N ASN A 27 -7.23 -21.49 -3.22
CA ASN A 27 -7.33 -22.95 -3.42
C ASN A 27 -6.81 -23.39 -4.81
N GLY A 28 -6.06 -22.54 -5.52
CA GLY A 28 -5.55 -22.87 -6.85
C GLY A 28 -4.39 -21.98 -7.30
N GLY A 29 -3.23 -22.62 -7.52
CA GLY A 29 -2.13 -22.13 -8.37
C GLY A 29 -1.24 -21.04 -7.78
N THR A 30 0.04 -21.37 -7.59
CA THR A 30 1.16 -20.48 -7.25
C THR A 30 1.63 -19.67 -8.46
N GLU A 31 0.81 -18.71 -8.92
CA GLU A 31 1.24 -17.72 -9.90
C GLU A 31 1.19 -16.32 -9.32
N ASN A 32 2.24 -15.55 -9.61
CA ASN A 32 2.45 -14.18 -9.19
C ASN A 32 1.34 -13.32 -9.84
N LEU A 33 0.26 -13.02 -9.11
CA LEU A 33 -0.99 -12.51 -9.70
C LEU A 33 -0.87 -11.12 -10.35
N LEU A 34 0.15 -10.33 -9.99
CA LEU A 34 0.49 -9.06 -10.62
C LEU A 34 1.51 -9.17 -11.77
N ILE A 35 1.93 -10.38 -12.18
CA ILE A 35 2.93 -10.55 -13.24
C ILE A 35 2.29 -10.90 -14.59
N ARG A 36 2.53 -10.00 -15.54
CA ARG A 36 2.50 -10.12 -17.02
C ARG A 36 1.28 -10.71 -17.69
N ASN A 37 0.66 -9.89 -18.53
CA ASN A 37 0.06 -10.35 -19.78
C ASN A 37 0.50 -9.55 -21.02
N CYS A 38 1.60 -8.78 -20.94
CA CYS A 38 2.00 -7.87 -22.02
C CYS A 38 3.52 -7.96 -22.25
N ASN A 39 3.95 -7.97 -23.52
CA ASN A 39 5.04 -8.81 -24.06
C ASN A 39 6.50 -8.54 -23.63
N LYS A 40 6.76 -7.78 -22.56
CA LYS A 40 8.13 -7.37 -22.19
C LYS A 40 8.74 -8.21 -21.08
N LYS A 41 10.04 -8.50 -21.20
CA LYS A 41 10.81 -9.38 -20.30
C LYS A 41 11.49 -8.69 -19.09
N SER A 42 11.44 -7.36 -18.92
CA SER A 42 12.35 -6.69 -17.96
C SER A 42 11.77 -5.72 -16.92
N SER A 43 10.49 -5.33 -16.95
CA SER A 43 9.87 -4.52 -15.87
C SER A 43 9.02 -5.39 -14.98
N ASN A 44 9.11 -5.18 -13.66
CA ASN A 44 8.30 -5.85 -12.65
C ASN A 44 7.61 -4.79 -11.78
N TYR A 45 6.42 -5.07 -11.27
CA TYR A 45 5.72 -4.24 -10.28
C TYR A 45 6.62 -3.82 -9.10
N ALA A 46 7.56 -4.70 -8.72
CA ALA A 46 8.61 -4.40 -7.75
C ALA A 46 9.45 -3.16 -8.13
N ASP A 47 9.80 -2.97 -9.40
CA ASP A 47 10.59 -1.81 -9.86
C ASP A 47 9.83 -0.50 -9.63
N PHE A 48 8.51 -0.46 -9.92
CA PHE A 48 7.64 0.66 -9.54
C PHE A 48 7.73 0.96 -8.04
N VAL A 49 7.58 -0.08 -7.20
CA VAL A 49 7.63 0.07 -5.73
C VAL A 49 8.93 0.73 -5.27
N PHE A 50 10.08 0.30 -5.82
CA PHE A 50 11.38 0.87 -5.46
C PHE A 50 11.60 2.27 -6.00
N ARG A 51 11.18 2.56 -7.23
CA ARG A 51 11.22 3.93 -7.77
C ARG A 51 10.39 4.87 -6.91
N PHE A 52 9.18 4.48 -6.53
CA PHE A 52 8.31 5.26 -5.65
C PHE A 52 8.98 5.49 -4.29
N TYR A 53 9.53 4.45 -3.67
CA TYR A 53 10.25 4.56 -2.40
C TYR A 53 11.45 5.51 -2.49
N LYS A 54 12.28 5.39 -3.54
CA LYS A 54 13.42 6.29 -3.79
C LYS A 54 12.97 7.74 -3.94
N GLN A 55 11.86 7.97 -4.63
CA GLN A 55 11.30 9.31 -4.76
C GLN A 55 10.82 9.85 -3.41
N ALA A 56 10.10 9.04 -2.63
CA ALA A 56 9.59 9.43 -1.31
C ALA A 56 10.72 9.79 -0.33
N ILE A 57 11.78 8.98 -0.23
CA ILE A 57 12.92 9.25 0.69
C ILE A 57 13.74 10.47 0.28
N SER A 58 13.83 10.79 -1.02
CA SER A 58 14.63 11.93 -1.50
C SER A 58 14.10 13.30 -1.07
N LYS A 59 12.88 13.34 -0.54
CA LYS A 59 12.16 14.56 -0.17
C LYS A 59 12.07 14.78 1.34
N GLU A 60 12.36 13.74 2.11
CA GLU A 60 12.20 13.76 3.56
C GLU A 60 13.45 13.21 4.24
N ASP A 61 14.49 14.03 4.30
CA ASP A 61 15.65 13.74 5.15
C ASP A 61 15.16 13.49 6.59
N ASP A 62 15.55 12.33 7.14
CA ASP A 62 15.27 11.87 8.51
C ASP A 62 13.81 11.57 8.92
N LYS A 63 12.85 11.46 7.98
CA LYS A 63 11.48 11.04 8.33
C LYS A 63 11.19 9.56 8.11
N TYR A 64 10.20 9.09 8.86
CA TYR A 64 9.59 7.77 8.73
C TYR A 64 8.84 7.68 7.43
N ILE A 65 9.09 6.62 6.66
CA ILE A 65 8.32 6.32 5.46
C ILE A 65 7.66 4.96 5.67
N PHE A 66 6.35 4.89 5.45
CA PHE A 66 5.54 3.69 5.52
C PHE A 66 4.33 3.88 4.60
N PHE A 67 4.30 3.17 3.49
CA PHE A 67 3.22 3.25 2.52
C PHE A 67 2.84 1.86 1.99
N SER A 68 1.71 1.78 1.30
CA SER A 68 1.30 0.58 0.60
C SER A 68 1.37 0.77 -0.91
N PRO A 69 2.33 0.13 -1.59
CA PRO A 69 2.39 0.21 -3.04
C PRO A 69 1.10 -0.30 -3.68
N MET A 70 0.54 -1.39 -3.15
CA MET A 70 -0.70 -1.99 -3.67
C MET A 70 -1.88 -1.02 -3.58
N SER A 71 -2.05 -0.37 -2.43
CA SER A 71 -3.11 0.62 -2.18
C SER A 71 -2.98 1.79 -3.16
N ILE A 72 -1.79 2.38 -3.24
CA ILE A 72 -1.49 3.50 -4.14
C ILE A 72 -1.75 3.12 -5.61
N SER A 73 -1.21 1.99 -6.08
CA SER A 73 -1.41 1.54 -7.46
C SER A 73 -2.88 1.31 -7.79
N THR A 74 -3.66 0.82 -6.81
CA THR A 74 -5.09 0.57 -6.97
C THR A 74 -5.86 1.86 -7.29
N VAL A 75 -5.53 2.98 -6.64
CA VAL A 75 -6.21 4.26 -6.90
C VAL A 75 -6.04 4.73 -8.34
N PHE A 76 -4.82 4.63 -8.85
CA PHE A 76 -4.56 5.01 -10.23
C PHE A 76 -5.17 4.02 -11.22
N ALA A 77 -5.15 2.73 -10.89
CA ALA A 77 -5.80 1.72 -11.72
C ALA A 77 -7.33 1.90 -11.79
N VAL A 78 -7.98 2.36 -10.70
CA VAL A 78 -9.40 2.75 -10.69
C VAL A 78 -9.68 3.89 -11.68
N LEU A 79 -8.83 4.93 -11.71
CA LEU A 79 -8.96 6.02 -12.70
C LEU A 79 -8.76 5.51 -14.13
N ALA A 80 -7.82 4.59 -14.31
CA ALA A 80 -7.46 4.06 -15.62
C ALA A 80 -8.60 3.28 -16.30
N VAL A 81 -9.59 2.78 -15.55
CA VAL A 81 -10.74 2.01 -16.09
C VAL A 81 -11.45 2.74 -17.23
N ARG A 82 -11.49 4.07 -17.20
CA ARG A 82 -12.05 4.89 -18.29
C ARG A 82 -11.19 6.09 -18.65
N ALA A 83 -9.92 6.11 -18.25
CA ALA A 83 -8.99 7.10 -18.77
C ALA A 83 -8.70 6.79 -20.24
N LYS A 84 -8.34 7.82 -21.02
CA LYS A 84 -7.96 7.67 -22.42
C LYS A 84 -6.66 8.40 -22.73
N SER A 85 -6.14 8.15 -23.93
CA SER A 85 -5.03 8.90 -24.52
C SER A 85 -3.82 8.98 -23.58
N THR A 86 -3.21 10.16 -23.47
CA THR A 86 -2.04 10.44 -22.64
C THR A 86 -2.32 10.29 -21.15
N THR A 87 -3.52 10.59 -20.68
CA THR A 87 -3.92 10.34 -19.28
C THR A 87 -3.81 8.86 -18.91
N LEU A 88 -4.32 7.96 -19.76
CA LEU A 88 -4.22 6.52 -19.56
C LEU A 88 -2.78 6.03 -19.62
N SER A 89 -2.02 6.49 -20.61
CA SER A 89 -0.64 6.03 -20.80
C SER A 89 0.27 6.45 -19.66
N GLN A 90 0.17 7.70 -19.20
CA GLN A 90 0.92 8.19 -18.05
C GLN A 90 0.61 7.39 -16.78
N ILE A 91 -0.66 7.04 -16.54
CA ILE A 91 -1.03 6.24 -15.38
C ILE A 91 -0.33 4.87 -15.41
N PHE A 92 -0.50 4.10 -16.48
CA PHE A 92 0.02 2.75 -16.51
C PHE A 92 1.54 2.68 -16.67
N GLU A 93 2.16 3.54 -17.49
CA GLU A 93 3.62 3.63 -17.59
C GLU A 93 4.24 4.11 -16.27
N GLY A 94 3.58 5.02 -15.55
CA GLY A 94 4.02 5.47 -14.22
C GLY A 94 4.00 4.35 -13.18
N LEU A 95 3.07 3.40 -13.32
CA LEU A 95 2.98 2.14 -12.56
C LEU A 95 3.89 1.02 -13.12
N ASP A 96 4.71 1.33 -14.13
CA ASP A 96 5.64 0.41 -14.80
C ASP A 96 4.96 -0.72 -15.59
N PHE A 97 3.69 -0.52 -15.98
CA PHE A 97 3.00 -1.34 -16.98
C PHE A 97 3.31 -0.81 -18.39
N ASP A 98 3.61 -1.73 -19.30
CA ASP A 98 3.90 -1.46 -20.70
C ASP A 98 2.84 -2.10 -21.62
N ASP A 99 2.89 -1.79 -22.93
CA ASP A 99 2.10 -2.46 -23.99
C ASP A 99 0.57 -2.32 -23.78
N LEU A 100 0.11 -1.06 -23.83
CA LEU A 100 -1.26 -0.63 -23.49
C LEU A 100 -2.31 -0.96 -24.58
N THR A 101 -2.27 -2.19 -25.11
CA THR A 101 -3.35 -2.73 -25.94
C THR A 101 -4.62 -2.94 -25.09
N GLU A 102 -5.79 -2.94 -25.72
CA GLU A 102 -7.08 -3.13 -25.02
C GLU A 102 -7.12 -4.43 -24.21
N THR A 103 -6.62 -5.53 -24.79
CA THR A 103 -6.50 -6.82 -24.10
C THR A 103 -5.55 -6.74 -22.90
N CYS A 104 -4.41 -6.04 -23.05
CA CYS A 104 -3.47 -5.86 -21.95
C CYS A 104 -4.11 -5.08 -20.79
N ILE A 105 -4.78 -3.97 -21.09
CA ILE A 105 -5.47 -3.13 -20.09
C ILE A 105 -6.50 -3.96 -19.33
N HIS A 106 -7.33 -4.74 -20.04
CA HIS A 106 -8.28 -5.64 -19.39
C HIS A 106 -7.58 -6.62 -18.44
N ASN A 107 -6.49 -7.25 -18.89
CA ASN A 107 -5.72 -8.18 -18.08
C ASN A 107 -5.09 -7.53 -16.85
N ILE A 108 -4.64 -6.27 -16.95
CA ILE A 108 -4.15 -5.50 -15.80
C ILE A 108 -5.27 -5.35 -14.76
N HIS A 109 -6.46 -4.88 -15.17
CA HIS A 109 -7.60 -4.74 -14.27
C HIS A 109 -8.02 -6.08 -13.64
N GLU A 110 -8.02 -7.17 -14.42
CA GLU A 110 -8.32 -8.51 -13.92
C GLU A 110 -7.28 -8.99 -12.89
N SER A 111 -5.99 -8.72 -13.12
CA SER A 111 -4.92 -9.00 -12.16
C SER A 111 -5.13 -8.25 -10.84
N PHE A 112 -5.46 -6.95 -10.89
CA PHE A 112 -5.80 -6.18 -9.70
C PHE A 112 -6.98 -6.80 -8.94
N TYR A 113 -8.05 -7.16 -9.64
CA TYR A 113 -9.22 -7.82 -9.02
C TYR A 113 -8.84 -9.11 -8.29
N ARG A 114 -8.09 -9.99 -8.96
CA ARG A 114 -7.65 -11.26 -8.35
C ARG A 114 -6.83 -11.03 -7.09
N VAL A 115 -5.91 -10.07 -7.13
CA VAL A 115 -5.06 -9.73 -5.98
C VAL A 115 -5.90 -9.13 -4.85
N LEU A 116 -6.73 -8.13 -5.13
CA LEU A 116 -7.56 -7.49 -4.12
C LEU A 116 -8.57 -8.46 -3.49
N ALA A 117 -9.14 -9.38 -4.26
CA ALA A 117 -10.03 -10.43 -3.76
C ALA A 117 -9.33 -11.39 -2.78
N VAL A 118 -8.04 -11.67 -3.00
CA VAL A 118 -7.24 -12.48 -2.08
C VAL A 118 -6.87 -11.67 -0.84
N LEU A 119 -6.40 -10.43 -1.02
CA LEU A 119 -5.91 -9.57 0.05
C LEU A 119 -7.00 -9.10 1.00
N ASN A 120 -8.19 -8.77 0.50
CA ASN A 120 -9.30 -8.31 1.33
C ASN A 120 -9.86 -9.49 2.14
N CYS A 121 -9.26 -9.74 3.30
CA CYS A 121 -9.52 -10.93 4.09
C CYS A 121 -9.54 -10.60 5.59
N THR A 122 -10.43 -11.27 6.30
CA THR A 122 -10.48 -11.22 7.75
C THR A 122 -10.59 -12.63 8.27
N ASP A 123 -9.58 -13.07 9.01
CA ASP A 123 -9.52 -14.34 9.75
C ASP A 123 -9.31 -14.03 11.25
N ALA A 124 -9.36 -15.04 12.11
CA ALA A 124 -9.22 -14.91 13.56
C ALA A 124 -7.93 -14.20 14.01
N ASN A 125 -6.85 -14.32 13.22
CA ASN A 125 -5.52 -13.81 13.58
C ASN A 125 -5.03 -12.65 12.70
N ILE A 126 -5.64 -12.42 11.53
CA ILE A 126 -5.22 -11.38 10.58
C ILE A 126 -6.43 -10.68 10.01
N THR A 127 -6.38 -9.35 10.01
CA THR A 127 -7.34 -8.46 9.35
C THR A 127 -6.56 -7.62 8.34
N LEU A 128 -6.85 -7.79 7.06
CA LEU A 128 -6.37 -6.93 6.00
C LEU A 128 -7.59 -6.37 5.27
N ASN A 129 -7.77 -5.06 5.38
CA ASN A 129 -8.88 -4.35 4.76
C ASN A 129 -8.33 -3.28 3.83
N ILE A 130 -8.61 -3.42 2.53
CA ILE A 130 -8.31 -2.43 1.51
C ILE A 130 -9.64 -1.91 1.00
N GLY A 131 -9.78 -0.60 0.87
CA GLY A 131 -10.96 -0.03 0.23
C GLY A 131 -10.67 1.24 -0.55
N ASN A 132 -11.56 1.49 -1.50
CA ASN A 132 -11.44 2.55 -2.48
C ASN A 132 -12.75 3.34 -2.52
N ALA A 133 -12.67 4.65 -2.59
CA ALA A 133 -13.83 5.50 -2.78
C ALA A 133 -13.48 6.74 -3.60
N LEU A 134 -14.43 7.14 -4.45
CA LEU A 134 -14.35 8.38 -5.22
C LEU A 134 -15.42 9.34 -4.71
N PHE A 135 -15.02 10.58 -4.43
CA PHE A 135 -15.94 11.64 -4.05
C PHE A 135 -15.86 12.76 -5.08
N THR A 136 -16.97 13.09 -5.74
CA THR A 136 -17.04 14.17 -6.73
C THR A 136 -17.97 15.29 -6.28
N VAL A 137 -17.76 16.48 -6.85
CA VAL A 137 -18.75 17.56 -6.74
C VAL A 137 -20.04 17.21 -7.50
N THR A 138 -21.18 17.61 -6.94
CA THR A 138 -22.50 17.48 -7.58
C THR A 138 -22.50 18.13 -8.97
N GLY A 139 -23.07 17.43 -9.95
CA GLY A 139 -23.08 17.85 -11.36
C GLY A 139 -22.16 17.02 -12.26
N PHE A 140 -21.27 16.20 -11.67
CA PHE A 140 -20.55 15.15 -12.38
C PHE A 140 -21.23 13.80 -12.16
N GLU A 141 -21.89 13.30 -13.20
CA GLU A 141 -22.54 11.99 -13.22
C GLU A 141 -21.66 11.00 -14.01
N PRO A 142 -21.01 10.04 -13.34
CA PRO A 142 -20.23 9.03 -14.02
C PRO A 142 -21.10 8.14 -14.90
N GLN A 143 -20.48 7.60 -15.95
CA GLN A 143 -21.11 6.59 -16.79
C GLN A 143 -21.40 5.34 -15.96
N GLU A 144 -22.57 4.72 -16.17
CA GLU A 144 -22.96 3.48 -15.50
C GLU A 144 -21.90 2.38 -15.65
N THR A 145 -21.32 2.26 -16.86
CA THR A 145 -20.27 1.28 -17.13
C THR A 145 -18.95 1.57 -16.40
N PHE A 146 -18.67 2.83 -16.03
CA PHE A 146 -17.54 3.17 -15.16
C PHE A 146 -17.82 2.70 -13.73
N LEU A 147 -19.01 2.97 -13.19
CA LEU A 147 -19.42 2.54 -11.86
C LEU A 147 -19.39 1.02 -11.73
N GLN A 148 -19.91 0.30 -12.73
CA GLN A 148 -19.92 -1.16 -12.76
C GLN A 148 -18.51 -1.75 -12.79
N ASN A 149 -17.64 -1.26 -13.69
CA ASN A 149 -16.28 -1.78 -13.81
C ASN A 149 -15.45 -1.46 -12.55
N THR A 150 -15.55 -0.25 -12.00
CA THR A 150 -14.82 0.13 -10.79
C THR A 150 -15.33 -0.64 -9.56
N LYS A 151 -16.64 -0.92 -9.48
CA LYS A 151 -17.18 -1.78 -8.43
C LYS A 151 -16.75 -3.23 -8.58
N GLN A 152 -16.74 -3.76 -9.79
CA GLN A 152 -16.35 -5.14 -10.08
C GLN A 152 -14.87 -5.38 -9.79
N PHE A 153 -13.97 -4.56 -10.36
CA PHE A 153 -12.53 -4.82 -10.28
C PHE A 153 -11.90 -4.35 -8.96
N TYR A 154 -12.48 -3.33 -8.32
CA TYR A 154 -11.81 -2.61 -7.22
C TYR A 154 -12.68 -2.43 -5.97
N GLU A 155 -13.91 -2.94 -5.98
CA GLU A 155 -14.93 -2.73 -4.95
C GLU A 155 -15.18 -1.25 -4.62
N ALA A 156 -14.82 -0.34 -5.52
CA ALA A 156 -14.80 1.09 -5.27
C ALA A 156 -16.22 1.64 -5.06
N ASP A 157 -16.40 2.46 -4.03
CA ASP A 157 -17.64 3.19 -3.79
C ASP A 157 -17.57 4.58 -4.44
N PHE A 158 -18.72 5.08 -4.89
CA PHE A 158 -18.84 6.39 -5.50
C PHE A 158 -19.83 7.27 -4.73
N PHE A 159 -19.42 8.50 -4.45
CA PHE A 159 -20.23 9.49 -3.77
C PHE A 159 -20.19 10.82 -4.51
N SER A 160 -21.35 11.46 -4.64
CA SER A 160 -21.45 12.84 -5.08
C SER A 160 -21.84 13.73 -3.91
N GLY A 161 -21.20 14.90 -3.78
CA GLY A 161 -21.43 15.82 -2.67
C GLY A 161 -21.21 17.29 -3.03
N ASN A 162 -21.61 18.19 -2.15
CA ASN A 162 -21.42 19.62 -2.35
C ASN A 162 -20.05 20.07 -1.82
N PHE A 163 -19.08 20.22 -2.72
CA PHE A 163 -17.71 20.62 -2.38
C PHE A 163 -17.55 22.14 -2.20
N TYR A 164 -18.56 22.94 -2.60
CA TYR A 164 -18.61 24.37 -2.24
C TYR A 164 -18.80 24.59 -0.73
N LYS A 165 -19.13 23.52 0.01
CA LYS A 165 -19.11 23.48 1.47
C LYS A 165 -18.01 22.52 1.96
N PRO A 166 -16.74 22.94 1.92
CA PRO A 166 -15.60 22.06 2.16
C PRO A 166 -15.64 21.37 3.52
N GLU A 167 -16.12 22.03 4.57
CA GLU A 167 -16.26 21.42 5.90
C GLU A 167 -17.31 20.30 5.97
N GLU A 168 -18.42 20.43 5.23
CA GLU A 168 -19.44 19.36 5.17
C GLU A 168 -18.90 18.17 4.37
N ALA A 169 -18.26 18.42 3.23
CA ALA A 169 -17.63 17.40 2.39
C ALA A 169 -16.51 16.65 3.15
N ARG A 170 -15.61 17.39 3.82
CA ARG A 170 -14.54 16.83 4.65
C ARG A 170 -15.07 15.93 5.75
N LYS A 171 -16.10 16.37 6.49
CA LYS A 171 -16.74 15.55 7.53
C LYS A 171 -17.36 14.28 6.97
N HIS A 172 -17.98 14.36 5.79
CA HIS A 172 -18.58 13.20 5.13
C HIS A 172 -17.51 12.17 4.75
N ILE A 173 -16.42 12.61 4.09
CA ILE A 173 -15.31 11.73 3.70
C ILE A 173 -14.68 11.06 4.92
N ASN A 174 -14.36 11.84 5.97
CA ASN A 174 -13.76 11.31 7.19
C ASN A 174 -14.68 10.29 7.88
N LYS A 175 -15.98 10.57 7.95
CA LYS A 175 -16.97 9.64 8.53
C LYS A 175 -17.10 8.34 7.74
N TYR A 176 -17.01 8.42 6.41
CA TYR A 176 -17.01 7.24 5.55
C TYR A 176 -15.80 6.34 5.86
N VAL A 177 -14.58 6.90 5.84
CA VAL A 177 -13.34 6.16 6.10
C VAL A 177 -13.32 5.60 7.52
N GLU A 178 -13.73 6.39 8.51
CA GLU A 178 -13.81 5.94 9.90
C GLU A 178 -14.76 4.75 10.04
N LYS A 179 -15.92 4.78 9.38
CA LYS A 179 -16.86 3.64 9.38
C LYS A 179 -16.26 2.40 8.74
N GLN A 180 -15.66 2.54 7.55
CA GLN A 180 -15.09 1.40 6.82
C GLN A 180 -13.90 0.76 7.55
N THR A 181 -13.13 1.59 8.26
CA THR A 181 -11.96 1.16 9.04
C THR A 181 -12.31 0.79 10.48
N LYS A 182 -13.61 0.77 10.85
CA LYS A 182 -14.09 0.46 12.21
C LYS A 182 -13.44 1.36 13.28
N GLY A 183 -13.29 2.65 12.99
CA GLY A 183 -12.74 3.66 13.88
C GLY A 183 -11.20 3.73 13.91
N ARG A 184 -10.50 3.01 13.03
CA ARG A 184 -9.03 2.92 13.06
C ARG A 184 -8.34 4.09 12.36
N ILE A 185 -8.99 4.71 11.38
CA ILE A 185 -8.50 5.88 10.68
C ILE A 185 -9.48 7.04 10.89
N PRO A 186 -9.49 7.68 12.07
CA PRO A 186 -10.31 8.86 12.31
C PRO A 186 -9.65 10.10 11.69
N GLY A 187 -10.42 10.88 10.94
CA GLY A 187 -9.98 12.21 10.50
C GLY A 187 -8.92 12.23 9.40
N LEU A 188 -9.10 11.40 8.36
CA LEU A 188 -8.19 11.29 7.21
C LEU A 188 -7.81 12.65 6.58
N ILE A 189 -8.80 13.52 6.35
CA ILE A 189 -8.63 14.82 5.69
C ILE A 189 -8.68 15.94 6.72
N GLY A 190 -7.57 16.70 6.81
CA GLY A 190 -7.45 17.88 7.65
C GLY A 190 -8.10 19.13 7.06
N HIS A 191 -7.92 19.36 5.75
CA HIS A 191 -8.42 20.52 5.02
C HIS A 191 -8.80 20.11 3.59
N LEU A 192 -9.81 20.76 3.00
CA LEU A 192 -10.24 20.54 1.63
C LEU A 192 -10.34 21.90 0.92
N ASP A 193 -9.68 22.05 -0.23
CA ASP A 193 -9.71 23.30 -0.99
C ASP A 193 -11.10 23.52 -1.65
N PRO A 194 -11.67 24.74 -1.64
CA PRO A 194 -12.95 25.02 -2.29
C PRO A 194 -13.01 24.75 -3.81
N SER A 195 -11.86 24.69 -4.49
CA SER A 195 -11.75 24.35 -5.91
C SER A 195 -11.71 22.83 -6.18
N THR A 196 -11.82 22.00 -5.13
CA THR A 196 -11.79 20.55 -5.24
C THR A 196 -13.01 20.03 -6.00
N VAL A 197 -12.77 19.22 -7.04
CA VAL A 197 -13.82 18.64 -7.89
C VAL A 197 -13.90 17.11 -7.82
N LEU A 198 -12.78 16.44 -7.52
CA LEU A 198 -12.68 14.99 -7.39
C LEU A 198 -11.61 14.65 -6.36
N VAL A 199 -11.99 13.88 -5.34
CA VAL A 199 -11.11 13.32 -4.31
C VAL A 199 -11.13 11.81 -4.43
N LEU A 200 -9.94 11.23 -4.50
CA LEU A 200 -9.75 9.78 -4.47
C LEU A 200 -9.27 9.39 -3.08
N VAL A 201 -10.02 8.50 -2.46
CA VAL A 201 -9.74 8.00 -1.13
C VAL A 201 -9.44 6.53 -1.22
N ASN A 202 -8.31 6.15 -0.66
CA ASN A 202 -7.91 4.79 -0.53
C ASN A 202 -7.31 4.59 0.85
N TYR A 203 -7.65 3.45 1.44
CA TYR A 203 -7.19 3.10 2.76
C TYR A 203 -6.82 1.64 2.76
N ILE A 204 -5.76 1.35 3.51
CA ILE A 204 -5.34 0.00 3.79
C ILE A 204 -5.01 -0.11 5.27
N TYR A 205 -5.70 -1.03 5.93
CA TYR A 205 -5.48 -1.35 7.32
C TYR A 205 -5.07 -2.80 7.46
N PHE A 206 -3.92 -3.02 8.08
CA PHE A 206 -3.41 -4.33 8.41
C PHE A 206 -3.29 -4.50 9.92
N LYS A 207 -3.85 -5.59 10.42
CA LYS A 207 -3.65 -6.05 11.78
C LYS A 207 -3.37 -7.53 11.79
N ALA A 208 -2.29 -7.94 12.44
CA ALA A 208 -1.95 -9.35 12.56
C ALA A 208 -1.45 -9.69 13.96
N ALA A 209 -1.75 -10.93 14.36
CA ALA A 209 -1.18 -11.56 15.53
C ALA A 209 0.09 -12.35 15.17
N TRP A 210 1.11 -12.25 16.01
CA TRP A 210 2.33 -13.05 15.85
C TRP A 210 2.07 -14.54 16.06
N THR A 211 2.65 -15.40 15.22
CA THR A 211 2.50 -16.86 15.35
C THR A 211 3.31 -17.48 16.49
N LYS A 212 4.47 -16.93 16.83
CA LYS A 212 5.42 -17.59 17.75
C LYS A 212 6.12 -16.70 18.79
N TYR A 213 5.96 -15.37 18.77
CA TYR A 213 6.98 -14.48 19.37
C TYR A 213 6.47 -13.27 20.16
N SER A 214 5.30 -13.34 20.79
CA SER A 214 4.91 -12.30 21.75
C SER A 214 4.51 -12.91 23.08
N ASP A 215 5.47 -12.91 24.02
CA ASP A 215 5.16 -13.10 25.43
C ASP A 215 5.06 -11.71 26.07
N PRO A 216 3.86 -11.26 26.51
CA PRO A 216 3.70 -9.98 27.19
C PRO A 216 4.60 -9.82 28.40
N LEU A 217 4.92 -10.93 29.10
CA LEU A 217 5.79 -10.93 30.29
C LEU A 217 7.25 -10.65 29.96
N ARG A 218 7.64 -10.73 28.69
CA ARG A 218 9.00 -10.44 28.22
C ARG A 218 9.09 -9.08 27.52
N THR A 219 7.98 -8.39 27.28
CA THR A 219 7.97 -7.06 26.68
C THR A 219 8.43 -6.02 27.70
N HIS A 220 9.53 -5.31 27.41
CA HIS A 220 10.07 -4.26 28.26
C HIS A 220 10.63 -3.12 27.39
N GLU A 221 10.83 -1.94 27.98
CA GLU A 221 11.49 -0.82 27.28
C GLU A 221 12.98 -1.15 27.05
N ASP A 222 13.50 -0.83 25.87
CA ASP A 222 14.91 -1.00 25.48
C ASP A 222 15.33 0.18 24.59
N ASP A 223 16.62 0.46 24.48
CA ASP A 223 17.15 1.59 23.72
C ASP A 223 16.96 1.39 22.21
N PHE A 224 16.83 2.49 21.44
CA PHE A 224 16.84 2.49 19.97
C PHE A 224 17.88 3.50 19.43
N PHE A 225 18.92 3.00 18.78
CA PHE A 225 20.08 3.73 18.25
C PHE A 225 19.89 4.13 16.78
N VAL A 226 19.83 5.42 16.46
CA VAL A 226 19.74 5.91 15.08
C VAL A 226 21.03 5.59 14.30
N THR A 227 20.95 5.06 13.08
CA THR A 227 22.07 4.69 12.19
C THR A 227 21.63 4.79 10.72
N LEU A 228 22.55 5.06 9.80
CA LEU A 228 22.25 5.18 8.37
C LEU A 228 21.92 3.81 7.73
N LEU A 229 20.80 3.72 7.01
CA LEU A 229 20.40 2.56 6.19
C LEU A 229 20.83 2.81 4.74
N ILE A 230 21.62 1.90 4.17
CA ILE A 230 22.00 1.90 2.74
C ILE A 230 21.08 0.93 1.99
N LEU A 231 20.49 1.40 0.90
CA LEU A 231 19.61 0.60 0.03
C LEU A 231 20.43 -0.21 -0.98
N PRO A 232 19.93 -1.38 -1.43
CA PRO A 232 20.53 -2.12 -2.53
C PRO A 232 20.41 -1.35 -3.86
N ASP A 233 21.35 -1.59 -4.77
CA ASP A 233 21.33 -1.03 -6.13
C ASP A 233 20.12 -1.54 -6.95
N ASP A 234 19.74 -0.80 -7.99
CA ASP A 234 18.64 -1.18 -8.89
C ASP A 234 18.82 -2.59 -9.47
N GLY A 235 17.73 -3.37 -9.50
CA GLY A 235 17.73 -4.74 -10.02
C GLY A 235 18.29 -5.82 -9.08
N LYS A 236 18.84 -5.47 -7.91
CA LYS A 236 19.35 -6.45 -6.91
C LYS A 236 18.31 -6.91 -5.90
N MET A 237 17.08 -6.41 -5.98
CA MET A 237 16.03 -6.65 -4.99
C MET A 237 15.60 -8.11 -4.88
N LYS A 238 15.50 -8.81 -6.00
CA LYS A 238 15.20 -10.25 -6.01
C LYS A 238 16.21 -11.05 -5.18
N GLN A 239 17.47 -10.64 -5.17
CA GLN A 239 18.51 -11.30 -4.37
C GLN A 239 18.34 -11.07 -2.87
N VAL A 240 17.76 -9.92 -2.47
CA VAL A 240 17.45 -9.62 -1.08
C VAL A 240 16.23 -10.42 -0.62
N GLU A 241 15.20 -10.54 -1.47
CA GLU A 241 13.99 -11.33 -1.20
C GLU A 241 14.31 -12.84 -1.08
N ASP A 242 15.19 -13.36 -1.93
CA ASP A 242 15.59 -14.77 -1.93
C ASP A 242 16.49 -15.14 -0.72
N ALA A 243 17.14 -14.15 -0.10
CA ALA A 243 18.08 -14.35 1.00
C ALA A 243 17.36 -14.50 2.35
N SER A 244 16.62 -15.59 2.56
CA SER A 244 15.88 -15.81 3.82
C SER A 244 16.71 -16.49 4.92
N VAL A 245 16.71 -15.92 6.14
CA VAL A 245 17.22 -16.57 7.36
C VAL A 245 16.18 -16.45 8.48
N THR A 246 15.82 -17.59 9.09
CA THR A 246 14.93 -17.66 10.27
C THR A 246 15.77 -17.64 11.55
N LEU A 247 15.65 -16.61 12.38
CA LEU A 247 16.34 -16.51 13.67
C LEU A 247 15.39 -16.07 14.80
N GLY A 248 15.62 -16.55 16.02
CA GLY A 248 14.87 -16.13 17.20
C GLY A 248 15.23 -14.70 17.59
N ARG A 249 14.38 -13.72 17.29
CA ARG A 249 14.70 -12.28 17.47
C ARG A 249 13.64 -11.55 18.29
N TRP A 250 14.09 -10.53 19.02
CA TRP A 250 13.23 -9.61 19.77
C TRP A 250 12.70 -8.54 18.81
N LEU A 251 11.38 -8.47 18.64
CA LEU A 251 10.74 -7.48 17.77
C LEU A 251 10.10 -6.34 18.57
N PRO A 252 10.25 -5.08 18.13
CA PRO A 252 9.51 -3.98 18.72
C PRO A 252 8.00 -4.17 18.46
N LYS A 253 7.18 -3.86 19.46
CA LYS A 253 5.75 -3.62 19.21
C LYS A 253 5.66 -2.33 18.40
N ILE A 254 5.14 -2.42 17.20
CA ILE A 254 5.04 -1.29 16.27
C ILE A 254 3.60 -1.02 15.87
N SER A 255 3.24 0.26 15.88
CA SER A 255 2.03 0.80 15.25
C SER A 255 2.48 1.96 14.40
N ILE A 256 2.28 1.87 13.09
CA ILE A 256 2.83 2.83 12.13
C ILE A 256 1.71 3.26 11.19
N SER A 257 1.66 4.56 10.93
CA SER A 257 0.83 5.14 9.87
C SER A 257 1.65 6.17 9.08
N GLY A 258 1.32 6.33 7.81
CA GLY A 258 1.99 7.26 6.90
C GLY A 258 0.96 7.93 5.99
N SER A 259 1.17 9.22 5.74
CA SER A 259 0.37 10.04 4.84
C SER A 259 1.30 10.86 3.96
N TYR A 260 1.01 10.93 2.65
CA TYR A 260 1.89 11.52 1.65
C TYR A 260 1.10 12.44 0.72
N ASP A 261 1.75 13.51 0.24
CA ASP A 261 1.27 14.24 -0.93
C ASP A 261 1.53 13.41 -2.19
N LEU A 262 0.64 12.46 -2.45
CA LEU A 262 0.72 11.57 -3.60
C LEU A 262 0.68 12.35 -4.91
N LYS A 263 -0.10 13.43 -4.98
CA LYS A 263 -0.19 14.28 -6.17
C LYS A 263 1.18 14.83 -6.57
N LYS A 264 1.96 15.33 -5.61
CA LYS A 264 3.31 15.81 -5.87
C LYS A 264 4.25 14.69 -6.31
N LEU A 265 4.27 13.57 -5.59
CA LEU A 265 5.13 12.42 -5.91
C LEU A 265 4.86 11.88 -7.32
N PHE A 266 3.58 11.72 -7.68
CA PHE A 266 3.20 11.17 -8.98
C PHE A 266 3.47 12.10 -10.14
N LYS A 267 3.31 13.41 -9.96
CA LYS A 267 3.74 14.40 -10.96
C LYS A 267 5.23 14.30 -11.27
N GLU A 268 6.06 14.11 -10.25
CA GLU A 268 7.51 13.93 -10.40
C GLU A 268 7.86 12.58 -11.05
N MET A 269 7.02 11.56 -10.87
CA MET A 269 7.12 10.26 -11.53
C MET A 269 6.52 10.25 -12.96
N GLY A 270 6.08 11.39 -13.49
CA GLY A 270 5.58 11.53 -14.86
C GLY A 270 4.06 11.43 -15.03
N ILE A 271 3.32 11.13 -13.96
CA ILE A 271 1.85 11.12 -13.97
C ILE A 271 1.35 12.52 -13.69
N THR A 272 1.09 13.30 -14.74
CA THR A 272 0.81 14.74 -14.61
C THR A 272 -0.56 15.13 -15.14
N GLU A 273 -1.01 14.51 -16.22
CA GLU A 273 -2.20 14.93 -16.97
C GLU A 273 -3.49 14.76 -16.16
N VAL A 274 -3.59 13.65 -15.41
CA VAL A 274 -4.73 13.36 -14.52
C VAL A 274 -4.96 14.42 -13.43
N PHE A 275 -3.93 15.21 -13.12
CA PHE A 275 -3.96 16.30 -12.14
C PHE A 275 -4.07 17.70 -12.78
N SER A 276 -4.43 17.75 -14.06
CA SER A 276 -4.53 18.96 -14.86
C SER A 276 -5.89 19.07 -15.52
N GLY A 277 -6.26 20.26 -16.00
CA GLY A 277 -7.50 20.47 -16.75
C GLY A 277 -7.58 19.71 -18.08
N ASN A 278 -6.48 19.08 -18.53
CA ASN A 278 -6.41 18.24 -19.72
C ASN A 278 -6.71 16.76 -19.44
N ALA A 279 -7.02 16.39 -18.19
CA ALA A 279 -7.29 14.99 -17.85
C ALA A 279 -8.45 14.42 -18.68
N ASP A 280 -8.18 13.34 -19.40
CA ASP A 280 -9.15 12.65 -20.26
C ASP A 280 -9.81 11.51 -19.46
N LEU A 281 -10.83 11.87 -18.68
CA LEU A 281 -11.59 10.97 -17.79
C LEU A 281 -13.09 10.85 -18.18
N PRO A 282 -13.40 10.43 -19.43
CA PRO A 282 -14.77 10.44 -19.99
C PRO A 282 -15.74 9.52 -19.26
N GLY A 283 -15.23 8.54 -18.50
CA GLY A 283 -16.06 7.67 -17.66
C GLY A 283 -16.64 8.37 -16.42
N ILE A 284 -16.01 9.45 -15.95
CA ILE A 284 -16.45 10.19 -14.76
C ILE A 284 -17.25 11.43 -15.16
N SER A 285 -16.81 12.13 -16.21
CA SER A 285 -17.59 13.23 -16.78
C SER A 285 -17.19 13.51 -18.23
N SER A 286 -18.14 14.01 -19.03
CA SER A 286 -17.87 14.58 -20.36
C SER A 286 -17.43 16.05 -20.29
N SER A 287 -17.45 16.67 -19.11
CA SER A 287 -17.03 18.06 -18.93
C SER A 287 -15.52 18.19 -19.01
N HIS A 288 -15.10 19.19 -19.77
CA HIS A 288 -13.71 19.62 -19.83
C HIS A 288 -13.47 20.41 -18.53
N ASN A 289 -12.37 20.16 -17.81
CA ASN A 289 -12.02 20.64 -16.44
C ASN A 289 -12.22 19.63 -15.29
N LEU A 290 -12.65 18.40 -15.53
CA LEU A 290 -12.57 17.37 -14.49
C LEU A 290 -11.10 16.98 -14.29
N GLN A 291 -10.57 17.11 -13.08
CA GLN A 291 -9.20 16.71 -12.73
C GLN A 291 -9.17 16.11 -11.33
N VAL A 292 -8.20 15.26 -11.05
CA VAL A 292 -7.98 14.76 -9.70
C VAL A 292 -7.43 15.90 -8.83
N SER A 293 -8.22 16.32 -7.86
CA SER A 293 -7.87 17.43 -6.97
C SER A 293 -6.96 16.93 -5.85
N GLU A 294 -7.35 15.84 -5.20
CA GLU A 294 -6.62 15.20 -4.11
C GLU A 294 -6.63 13.67 -4.25
N VAL A 295 -5.52 13.05 -3.85
CA VAL A 295 -5.35 11.60 -3.75
C VAL A 295 -4.83 11.32 -2.36
N ILE A 296 -5.57 10.50 -1.63
CA ILE A 296 -5.27 10.21 -0.24
C ILE A 296 -5.19 8.71 -0.08
N ASP A 297 -3.99 8.25 0.29
CA ASP A 297 -3.74 6.90 0.76
C ASP A 297 -3.33 6.98 2.23
N GLU A 298 -4.04 6.26 3.09
CA GLU A 298 -3.63 6.06 4.47
C GLU A 298 -3.35 4.58 4.70
N ALA A 299 -2.08 4.29 4.95
CA ALA A 299 -1.59 2.97 5.27
C ALA A 299 -1.39 2.86 6.79
N GLY A 300 -2.08 1.91 7.42
CA GLY A 300 -1.95 1.62 8.85
C GLY A 300 -1.59 0.17 9.13
N THR A 301 -0.65 -0.06 10.05
CA THR A 301 -0.30 -1.40 10.54
C THR A 301 -0.33 -1.47 12.08
N GLU A 302 -0.96 -2.53 12.61
CA GLU A 302 -0.98 -2.86 14.04
C GLU A 302 -0.60 -4.34 14.25
N ALA A 303 0.55 -4.59 14.88
CA ALA A 303 0.92 -5.96 15.30
C ALA A 303 0.60 -6.16 16.79
N ALA A 304 -0.26 -7.14 17.11
CA ALA A 304 -0.66 -7.45 18.48
C ALA A 304 -0.13 -8.82 18.93
N GLY A 305 0.25 -8.93 20.21
CA GLY A 305 0.73 -10.19 20.77
C GLY A 305 -0.38 -11.23 20.91
N ALA A 306 -0.20 -12.42 20.33
CA ALA A 306 -1.00 -13.58 20.69
C ALA A 306 -0.40 -14.24 21.94
N THR A 307 -1.22 -14.50 22.95
CA THR A 307 -0.81 -15.27 24.14
C THR A 307 -0.62 -16.74 23.75
N ALA A 308 0.63 -17.18 23.62
CA ALA A 308 0.95 -18.59 23.46
C ALA A 308 1.94 -19.01 24.57
N VAL A 309 1.51 -19.92 25.45
CA VAL A 309 2.41 -20.57 26.43
C VAL A 309 3.16 -21.68 25.70
N ILE A 310 4.40 -21.41 25.30
CA ILE A 310 5.29 -22.42 24.69
C ILE A 310 6.43 -22.69 25.66
N LEU A 311 6.37 -23.85 26.34
CA LEU A 311 7.46 -24.38 27.15
C LEU A 311 8.43 -25.16 26.24
N THR A 312 9.45 -24.49 25.70
CA THR A 312 10.56 -25.18 25.01
C THR A 312 11.86 -24.99 25.78
N ARG A 313 12.42 -26.09 26.30
CA ARG A 313 13.83 -26.18 26.71
C ARG A 313 14.69 -26.27 25.45
N VAL A 314 15.61 -25.33 25.25
CA VAL A 314 16.70 -25.49 24.27
C VAL A 314 18.02 -25.03 24.89
N LEU A 315 18.96 -25.96 25.03
CA LEU A 315 20.38 -25.70 25.33
C LEU A 315 21.12 -25.42 24.00
N HIS A 316 20.94 -24.26 23.39
CA HIS A 316 21.82 -23.75 22.33
C HIS A 316 22.11 -22.27 22.59
N PRO A 317 23.32 -21.75 22.30
CA PRO A 317 23.57 -20.32 22.38
C PRO A 317 22.65 -19.59 21.40
N SER A 318 21.61 -18.95 21.92
CA SER A 318 20.68 -18.15 21.14
C SER A 318 21.38 -16.86 20.71
N VAL A 319 21.66 -16.74 19.41
CA VAL A 319 22.06 -15.47 18.81
C VAL A 319 20.91 -14.49 19.04
N THR A 320 21.15 -13.48 19.88
CA THR A 320 20.17 -12.45 20.20
C THR A 320 20.35 -11.33 19.19
N ILE A 321 19.31 -11.04 18.41
CA ILE A 321 19.34 -9.91 17.51
C ILE A 321 18.26 -8.91 17.92
N LYS A 322 18.71 -7.68 18.18
CA LYS A 322 17.89 -6.56 18.61
C LYS A 322 17.62 -5.64 17.42
N PHE A 323 16.35 -5.37 17.14
CA PHE A 323 15.94 -4.35 16.18
C PHE A 323 15.86 -2.99 16.88
N ASN A 324 17.01 -2.50 17.33
CA ASN A 324 17.15 -1.23 18.01
C ASN A 324 17.90 -0.21 17.15
N ARG A 325 17.79 -0.29 15.83
CA ARG A 325 18.38 0.67 14.88
C ARG A 325 17.42 0.87 13.73
N PRO A 326 17.55 1.96 12.94
CA PRO A 326 16.71 2.19 11.79
C PRO A 326 16.61 0.93 10.96
N LEU A 327 15.38 0.50 10.70
CA LEU A 327 15.10 -0.76 10.04
C LEU A 327 14.22 -0.53 8.83
N PHE A 328 14.51 -1.28 7.79
CA PHE A 328 13.66 -1.38 6.61
C PHE A 328 12.60 -2.47 6.87
N ILE A 329 11.33 -2.19 6.60
CA ILE A 329 10.25 -3.16 6.73
C ILE A 329 9.62 -3.40 5.36
N LEU A 330 9.50 -4.68 4.99
CA LEU A 330 8.75 -5.15 3.83
C LEU A 330 7.70 -6.13 4.33
N ILE A 331 6.44 -5.88 4.02
CA ILE A 331 5.34 -6.83 4.25
C ILE A 331 4.81 -7.26 2.90
N SER A 332 4.88 -8.56 2.62
CA SER A 332 4.43 -9.13 1.36
C SER A 332 3.48 -10.29 1.58
N ASP A 333 2.52 -10.44 0.68
CA ASP A 333 1.68 -11.63 0.62
C ASP A 333 2.46 -12.77 -0.06
N LYS A 334 2.46 -13.95 0.55
CA LYS A 334 3.26 -15.08 0.09
C LYS A 334 2.69 -15.73 -1.17
N GLU A 335 1.37 -15.76 -1.30
CA GLU A 335 0.70 -16.44 -2.41
C GLU A 335 0.70 -15.57 -3.66
N THR A 336 0.38 -14.28 -3.50
CA THR A 336 0.35 -13.34 -4.62
C THR A 336 1.71 -12.73 -4.94
N HIS A 337 2.70 -12.95 -4.07
CA HIS A 337 4.03 -12.30 -4.09
C HIS A 337 3.96 -10.76 -4.16
N THR A 338 2.84 -10.17 -3.73
CA THR A 338 2.63 -8.73 -3.80
C THR A 338 3.16 -8.04 -2.55
N THR A 339 3.91 -6.95 -2.74
CA THR A 339 4.34 -6.06 -1.66
C THR A 339 3.16 -5.24 -1.16
N LEU A 340 2.73 -5.49 0.08
CA LEU A 340 1.63 -4.79 0.72
C LEU A 340 2.07 -3.52 1.43
N PHE A 341 3.20 -3.57 2.13
CA PHE A 341 3.73 -2.40 2.82
C PHE A 341 5.23 -2.34 2.67
N LEU A 342 5.73 -1.11 2.52
CA LEU A 342 7.14 -0.81 2.48
C LEU A 342 7.42 0.38 3.39
N GLY A 343 8.48 0.30 4.18
CA GLY A 343 8.86 1.43 4.99
C GLY A 343 10.26 1.42 5.58
N LYS A 344 10.67 2.59 6.05
CA LYS A 344 11.87 2.84 6.84
C LYS A 344 11.44 3.40 8.20
N ILE A 345 11.77 2.66 9.26
CA ILE A 345 11.55 3.09 10.64
C ILE A 345 12.86 3.68 11.15
N VAL A 346 12.88 4.93 11.60
CA VAL A 346 14.09 5.64 12.05
C VAL A 346 14.23 5.71 13.59
N ALA A 347 13.12 5.76 14.33
CA ALA A 347 12.92 5.48 15.75
C ALA A 347 11.41 5.22 16.05
N PRO A 348 11.00 4.08 16.62
CA PRO A 348 9.60 3.86 16.96
C PRO A 348 9.12 4.93 17.96
N THR A 349 8.12 5.73 17.57
CA THR A 349 7.53 6.72 18.48
C THR A 349 6.56 6.02 19.42
N LYS A 350 6.63 6.36 20.72
CA LYS A 350 5.59 5.96 21.70
C LYS A 350 4.28 6.63 21.27
N LYS A 351 3.33 5.85 20.74
CA LYS A 351 1.92 6.24 20.64
C LYS A 351 1.10 5.40 21.59
#